data_AF-A0AAE3YWJ4-F1
#
_entry.id   AF-A0AAE3YWJ4-F1
#
_cell.length_a   1.000
_cell.length_b   1.000
_cell.length_c   1.000
_cell.angle_alpha   90.00
_cell.angle_beta   90.00
_cell.angle_gamma   90.00
#
_symmetry.space_group_name_H-M   'P 1'
#
loop_
_entity.id
_entity.type
_entity.pdbx_description
1 polymer ?
#
loop_
_entity_poly.entity_id
_entity_poly.type
_entity_poly.pdbx_seq_one_letter_code
_entity_poly.pdbx_strand_id
1 'polypeptide(L)'
;MDQDLKGLFGRAVADEPVPLGDIAADAITGGTRIRRRRRVLTGSAAAVALVAVLGAVNLVPRPAPAPEVVQFGLASWSECDVTDQFADEAAIFLEHDATAEQRAALDRSLAADRALRGYFFEDRQAAYQKFVTLWADSPDLVNSVTAEQLPEAFRARLTDRSEWAGFRARYENAPGVDEIIGAVCPEGD
;
A
#
# COMPACT_ATOMS: atom_id res chain seq x y z
N MET A 1 23.01 -34.18 -22.23
CA MET A 1 21.67 -34.26 -21.61
C MET A 1 21.10 -32.85 -21.55
N ASP A 2 20.72 -32.28 -22.70
CA ASP A 2 20.40 -30.84 -22.81
C ASP A 2 19.33 -30.56 -23.90
N GLN A 3 18.41 -31.51 -24.09
CA GLN A 3 17.33 -31.38 -25.08
C GLN A 3 15.92 -31.37 -24.46
N ASP A 4 15.79 -31.54 -23.14
CA ASP A 4 14.48 -31.72 -22.51
C ASP A 4 13.88 -30.44 -21.92
N LEU A 5 14.69 -29.40 -21.68
CA LEU A 5 14.20 -28.17 -21.06
C LEU A 5 13.35 -27.33 -22.02
N LYS A 6 13.74 -27.19 -23.29
CA LYS A 6 12.96 -26.42 -24.29
C LYS A 6 11.60 -27.04 -24.59
N GLY A 7 11.47 -28.37 -24.46
CA GLY A 7 10.20 -29.08 -24.66
C GLY A 7 9.22 -28.90 -23.50
N LEU A 8 9.72 -28.74 -22.28
CA LEU A 8 8.90 -28.55 -21.08
C LEU A 8 8.37 -27.10 -20.96
N PHE A 9 9.18 -26.10 -21.33
CA PHE A 9 8.71 -24.70 -21.39
C PHE A 9 7.65 -24.46 -22.47
N GLY A 10 7.75 -25.15 -23.61
CA GLY A 10 6.77 -25.03 -24.71
C GLY A 10 5.37 -25.55 -24.36
N ARG A 11 5.23 -26.43 -23.36
CA ARG A 11 3.93 -26.94 -22.89
C ARG A 11 3.30 -26.07 -21.80
N ALA A 12 4.07 -25.28 -21.06
CA ALA A 12 3.54 -24.39 -20.02
C ALA A 12 2.94 -23.08 -20.57
N VAL A 13 3.32 -22.68 -21.79
CA VAL A 13 2.84 -21.44 -22.44
C VAL A 13 1.60 -21.68 -23.32
N ALA A 14 1.30 -22.94 -23.66
CA ALA A 14 0.25 -23.27 -24.63
C ALA A 14 -1.16 -23.44 -24.03
N ASP A 15 -1.34 -23.23 -22.71
CA ASP A 15 -2.59 -23.55 -22.00
C ASP A 15 -3.34 -22.33 -21.42
N GLU A 16 -3.06 -21.10 -21.88
CA GLU A 16 -3.91 -19.94 -21.59
C GLU A 16 -4.82 -19.57 -22.76
N PRO A 17 -6.14 -19.82 -22.66
CA PRO A 17 -7.13 -19.12 -23.46
C PRO A 17 -7.81 -18.04 -22.63
N VAL A 18 -7.37 -16.79 -22.74
CA VAL A 18 -8.21 -15.62 -22.42
C VAL A 18 -8.40 -14.80 -23.70
N PRO A 19 -9.54 -14.91 -24.40
CA PRO A 19 -9.85 -14.01 -25.49
C PRO A 19 -10.31 -12.67 -24.92
N LEU A 20 -9.45 -11.66 -25.03
CA LEU A 20 -9.70 -10.23 -24.77
C LEU A 20 -10.64 -9.59 -25.82
N GLY A 21 -11.61 -10.34 -26.35
CA GLY A 21 -12.55 -9.88 -27.37
C GLY A 21 -13.84 -9.29 -26.81
N ASP A 22 -14.34 -9.83 -25.71
CA ASP A 22 -15.72 -9.54 -25.26
C ASP A 22 -15.82 -8.40 -24.24
N ILE A 23 -14.72 -8.09 -23.53
CA ILE A 23 -14.69 -7.02 -22.51
C ILE A 23 -14.68 -5.61 -23.11
N ALA A 24 -14.31 -5.48 -24.39
CA ALA A 24 -14.35 -4.20 -25.11
C ALA A 24 -15.73 -3.92 -25.74
N ALA A 25 -16.53 -4.95 -26.01
CA ALA A 25 -17.83 -4.80 -26.69
C ALA A 25 -18.92 -4.24 -25.75
N ASP A 26 -18.89 -4.59 -24.45
CA ASP A 26 -19.88 -4.12 -23.48
C ASP A 26 -19.72 -2.64 -23.09
N ALA A 27 -18.50 -2.10 -23.17
CA ALA A 27 -18.24 -0.69 -22.87
C ALA A 27 -18.80 0.27 -23.95
N ILE A 28 -19.02 -0.22 -25.19
CA ILE A 28 -19.45 0.61 -26.32
C ILE A 28 -20.98 0.82 -26.34
N THR A 29 -21.76 -0.04 -25.67
CA THR A 29 -23.22 -0.05 -25.82
C THR A 29 -23.98 0.74 -24.73
N GLY A 30 -23.32 1.16 -23.64
CA GLY A 30 -23.96 1.86 -22.51
C GLY A 30 -23.92 3.40 -22.54
N GLY A 31 -23.31 4.00 -23.57
CA GLY A 31 -22.88 5.40 -23.57
C GLY A 31 -23.93 6.44 -23.97
N THR A 32 -25.16 6.45 -23.46
CA THR A 32 -26.02 7.66 -23.56
C THR A 32 -27.02 7.79 -22.41
N ARG A 33 -26.74 8.70 -21.45
CA ARG A 33 -27.70 9.64 -20.80
C ARG A 33 -27.10 10.31 -19.55
N ILE A 34 -26.04 11.12 -19.72
CA ILE A 34 -25.70 12.13 -18.70
C ILE A 34 -26.59 13.34 -18.96
N ARG A 35 -27.79 13.34 -18.38
CA ARG A 35 -28.75 14.44 -18.50
C ARG A 35 -28.34 15.58 -17.57
N ARG A 36 -27.66 16.59 -18.12
CA ARG A 36 -27.51 17.92 -17.52
C ARG A 36 -28.88 18.43 -17.04
N ARG A 37 -29.00 18.77 -15.75
CA ARG A 37 -30.00 19.72 -15.26
C ARG A 37 -29.31 20.80 -14.44
N ARG A 38 -29.00 21.91 -15.10
CA ARG A 38 -28.91 23.22 -14.46
C ARG A 38 -30.32 23.62 -14.02
N ARG A 39 -30.49 24.05 -12.78
CA ARG A 39 -31.59 24.92 -12.35
C ARG A 39 -30.97 26.14 -11.69
N VAL A 40 -31.33 27.30 -12.22
CA VAL A 40 -31.01 28.64 -11.72
C VAL A 40 -32.36 29.33 -11.47
N LEU A 41 -32.34 30.35 -10.59
CA LEU A 41 -33.35 31.39 -10.30
C LEU A 41 -34.31 31.04 -9.13
N THR A 42 -34.71 31.89 -8.17
CA THR A 42 -34.45 33.30 -7.77
C THR A 42 -35.28 33.60 -6.51
N GLY A 43 -34.85 34.56 -5.65
CA GLY A 43 -35.69 35.40 -4.76
C GLY A 43 -35.47 35.19 -3.25
N SER A 44 -34.76 36.06 -2.50
CA SER A 44 -35.12 37.38 -1.88
C SER A 44 -36.30 37.30 -0.89
N ALA A 45 -36.34 37.85 0.33
CA ALA A 45 -35.45 38.60 1.23
C ALA A 45 -36.19 38.72 2.59
N ALA A 46 -35.49 38.82 3.74
CA ALA A 46 -35.84 39.68 4.91
C ALA A 46 -34.96 39.34 6.13
N ALA A 47 -34.41 40.38 6.75
CA ALA A 47 -33.47 40.35 7.85
C ALA A 47 -34.15 40.20 9.22
N VAL A 48 -33.50 39.50 10.16
CA VAL A 48 -33.52 39.84 11.59
C VAL A 48 -32.11 39.62 12.13
N ALA A 49 -31.44 40.72 12.46
CA ALA A 49 -30.22 40.70 13.23
C ALA A 49 -30.55 40.35 14.69
N LEU A 50 -30.03 39.22 15.17
CA LEU A 50 -29.86 38.98 16.60
C LEU A 50 -28.37 38.82 16.86
N VAL A 51 -27.80 39.90 17.39
CA VAL A 51 -26.47 39.92 17.99
C VAL A 51 -26.55 39.09 19.28
N ALA A 52 -26.06 37.85 19.22
CA ALA A 52 -25.69 37.09 20.40
C ALA A 52 -24.17 37.07 20.48
N VAL A 53 -23.61 38.06 21.18
CA VAL A 53 -22.22 38.02 21.68
C VAL A 53 -22.17 36.93 22.72
N LEU A 54 -21.62 35.76 22.40
CA LEU A 54 -21.11 34.80 23.38
C LEU A 54 -20.07 33.88 22.70
N GLY A 55 -18.80 34.11 23.05
CA GLY A 55 -17.72 33.14 22.91
C GLY A 55 -17.15 32.95 21.51
N ALA A 56 -16.09 33.69 21.19
CA ALA A 56 -15.12 33.23 20.21
C ALA A 56 -14.41 31.98 20.77
N VAL A 57 -15.09 30.84 20.74
CA VAL A 57 -14.40 29.55 20.79
C VAL A 57 -13.63 29.50 19.49
N ASN A 58 -12.32 29.70 19.57
CA ASN A 58 -11.39 29.38 18.50
C ASN A 58 -11.51 27.88 18.21
N LEU A 59 -12.51 27.50 17.43
CA LEU A 59 -12.57 26.22 16.75
C LEU A 59 -11.62 26.31 15.56
N VAL A 60 -10.32 26.46 15.85
CA VAL A 60 -9.32 25.94 14.94
C VAL A 60 -9.65 24.46 14.85
N PRO A 61 -10.02 23.92 13.67
CA PRO A 61 -10.11 22.48 13.51
C PRO A 61 -8.74 21.97 13.92
N ARG A 62 -8.65 21.30 15.08
CA ARG A 62 -7.43 20.57 15.39
C ARG A 62 -7.27 19.62 14.22
N PRO A 63 -6.20 19.71 13.41
CA PRO A 63 -5.91 18.63 12.49
C PRO A 63 -5.97 17.37 13.33
N ALA A 64 -6.73 16.38 12.87
CA ALA A 64 -6.78 15.09 13.53
C ALA A 64 -5.33 14.71 13.86
N PRO A 65 -5.02 14.28 15.09
CA PRO A 65 -3.68 13.78 15.37
C PRO A 65 -3.40 12.77 14.26
N ALA A 66 -2.32 12.99 13.50
CA ALA A 66 -1.86 12.00 12.55
C ALA A 66 -1.82 10.67 13.31
N PRO A 67 -2.31 9.56 12.74
CA PRO A 67 -2.16 8.27 13.41
C PRO A 67 -0.71 8.15 13.84
N GLU A 68 -0.46 7.74 15.08
CA GLU A 68 0.87 7.54 15.66
C GLU A 68 1.59 6.42 14.88
N VAL A 69 1.97 6.66 13.63
CA VAL A 69 2.67 5.71 12.75
C VAL A 69 4.17 5.67 13.05
N VAL A 70 4.66 6.57 13.91
CA VAL A 70 6.10 6.77 14.13
C VAL A 70 6.67 5.76 15.12
N GLN A 71 5.85 5.10 15.95
CA GLN A 71 6.37 4.19 16.99
C GLN A 71 6.69 2.78 16.47
N PHE A 72 6.07 2.35 15.37
CA PHE A 72 6.37 1.06 14.71
C PHE A 72 7.57 1.13 13.75
N GLY A 73 8.04 2.33 13.40
CA GLY A 73 9.01 2.55 12.31
C GLY A 73 10.46 2.21 12.63
N LEU A 74 10.81 2.05 13.90
CA LEU A 74 12.20 1.80 14.33
C LEU A 74 12.39 0.50 15.10
N ALA A 75 11.31 -0.26 15.36
CA ALA A 75 11.47 -1.64 15.83
C ALA A 75 12.21 -2.41 14.72
N SER A 76 13.40 -2.86 15.06
CA SER A 76 14.36 -3.49 14.17
C SER A 76 13.78 -4.77 13.59
N TRP A 77 13.18 -4.68 12.40
CA TRP A 77 12.79 -5.84 11.59
C TRP A 77 13.92 -6.88 11.40
N SER A 78 15.16 -6.52 11.72
CA SER A 78 16.32 -7.41 11.70
C SER A 78 16.29 -8.53 12.74
N GLU A 79 15.46 -8.40 13.78
CA GLU A 79 15.30 -9.45 14.80
C GLU A 79 14.15 -10.40 14.49
N CYS A 80 13.44 -10.17 13.39
CA CYS A 80 12.29 -10.98 13.02
C CYS A 80 12.72 -12.24 12.26
N ASP A 81 12.03 -13.34 12.53
CA ASP A 81 12.16 -14.58 11.78
C ASP A 81 11.28 -14.49 10.52
N VAL A 82 11.90 -14.56 9.34
CA VAL A 82 11.19 -14.48 8.06
C VAL A 82 10.47 -15.81 7.80
N THR A 83 9.16 -15.75 7.59
CA THR A 83 8.33 -16.95 7.41
C THR A 83 7.13 -16.65 6.51
N ASP A 84 6.73 -17.65 5.73
CA ASP A 84 5.62 -17.55 4.79
C ASP A 84 4.31 -18.18 5.32
N GLN A 85 4.37 -18.92 6.43
CA GLN A 85 3.24 -19.72 6.91
C GLN A 85 2.29 -18.93 7.83
N PHE A 86 2.87 -18.06 8.67
CA PHE A 86 2.15 -17.21 9.61
C PHE A 86 3.06 -16.03 9.97
N ALA A 87 2.53 -14.82 10.03
CA ALA A 87 3.31 -13.62 10.33
C ALA A 87 2.46 -12.61 11.12
N ASP A 88 3.10 -11.85 12.00
CA ASP A 88 2.50 -10.67 12.64
C ASP A 88 2.98 -9.36 12.01
N GLU A 89 4.05 -9.41 11.23
CA GLU A 89 4.54 -8.30 10.42
C GLU A 89 4.63 -8.68 8.94
N ALA A 90 4.39 -7.69 8.08
CA ALA A 90 4.38 -7.85 6.64
C ALA A 90 5.16 -6.72 5.95
N ALA A 91 6.01 -7.09 5.01
CA ALA A 91 6.67 -6.17 4.10
C ALA A 91 6.06 -6.35 2.70
N ILE A 92 5.34 -5.34 2.22
CA ILE A 92 4.79 -5.30 0.87
C ILE A 92 5.76 -4.48 0.02
N PHE A 93 6.64 -5.15 -0.73
CA PHE A 93 7.57 -4.52 -1.63
C PHE A 93 6.87 -4.08 -2.92
N LEU A 94 7.20 -2.88 -3.38
CA LEU A 94 6.63 -2.31 -4.59
C LEU A 94 7.53 -2.60 -5.80
N GLU A 95 6.90 -2.74 -6.96
CA GLU A 95 7.59 -2.77 -8.25
C GLU A 95 8.47 -1.51 -8.40
N HIS A 96 9.60 -1.65 -9.09
CA HIS A 96 10.55 -0.54 -9.25
C HIS A 96 9.94 0.68 -9.95
N ASP A 97 8.98 0.46 -10.85
CA ASP A 97 8.25 1.47 -11.62
C ASP A 97 6.81 1.68 -11.15
N ALA A 98 6.46 1.21 -9.94
CA ALA A 98 5.15 1.44 -9.35
C ALA A 98 4.77 2.93 -9.37
N THR A 99 3.61 3.25 -9.92
CA THR A 99 3.18 4.64 -10.11
C THR A 99 2.70 5.27 -8.81
N ALA A 100 2.67 6.60 -8.78
CA ALA A 100 2.11 7.34 -7.64
C ALA A 100 0.64 6.97 -7.38
N GLU A 101 -0.13 6.70 -8.43
CA GLU A 101 -1.53 6.27 -8.34
C GLU A 101 -1.67 4.87 -7.75
N GLN A 102 -0.83 3.91 -8.17
CA GLN A 102 -0.81 2.56 -7.61
C GLN A 102 -0.47 2.61 -6.12
N ARG A 103 0.60 3.33 -5.76
CA ARG A 103 1.00 3.54 -4.36
C ARG A 103 -0.12 4.17 -3.53
N ALA A 104 -0.77 5.22 -4.04
CA ALA A 104 -1.89 5.87 -3.34
C ALA A 104 -3.17 5.00 -3.27
N ALA A 105 -3.37 4.07 -4.20
CA ALA A 105 -4.45 3.09 -4.11
C ALA A 105 -4.16 2.04 -3.04
N LEU A 106 -2.92 1.56 -2.96
CA LEU A 106 -2.49 0.61 -1.95
C LEU A 106 -2.55 1.24 -0.55
N ASP A 107 -2.03 2.45 -0.37
CA ASP A 107 -2.10 3.19 0.89
C ASP A 107 -3.54 3.32 1.41
N ARG A 108 -4.49 3.75 0.55
CA ARG A 108 -5.91 3.81 0.93
C ARG A 108 -6.50 2.46 1.31
N SER A 109 -6.05 1.39 0.64
CA SER A 109 -6.52 0.04 0.92
C SER A 109 -6.00 -0.47 2.27
N LEU A 110 -4.73 -0.21 2.59
CA LEU A 110 -4.12 -0.54 3.89
C LEU A 110 -4.74 0.29 5.02
N ALA A 111 -5.02 1.58 4.78
CA ALA A 111 -5.71 2.46 5.75
C ALA A 111 -7.10 1.95 6.15
N ALA A 112 -7.79 1.26 5.24
CA ALA A 112 -9.11 0.71 5.49
C ALA A 112 -9.10 -0.73 6.03
N ASP A 113 -7.92 -1.36 6.09
CA ASP A 113 -7.78 -2.76 6.47
C ASP A 113 -7.87 -2.95 7.98
N ARG A 114 -8.89 -3.70 8.42
CA ARG A 114 -9.10 -4.03 9.82
C ARG A 114 -8.17 -5.11 10.36
N ALA A 115 -7.48 -5.82 9.47
CA ALA A 115 -6.46 -6.79 9.86
C ALA A 115 -5.15 -6.12 10.31
N LEU A 116 -5.00 -4.80 10.14
CA LEU A 116 -3.79 -4.07 10.50
C LEU A 116 -3.93 -3.33 11.84
N ARG A 117 -2.92 -3.49 12.71
CA ARG A 117 -2.72 -2.60 13.87
C ARG A 117 -2.14 -1.26 13.44
N GLY A 118 -1.31 -1.28 12.42
CA GLY A 118 -0.66 -0.10 11.89
C GLY A 118 0.19 -0.46 10.67
N TYR A 119 0.52 0.56 9.88
CA TYR A 119 1.43 0.43 8.76
C TYR A 119 2.10 1.78 8.48
N PHE A 120 3.23 1.74 7.77
CA PHE A 120 3.90 2.94 7.27
C PHE A 120 4.55 2.67 5.93
N PHE A 121 4.81 3.75 5.20
CA PHE A 121 5.52 3.69 3.94
C PHE A 121 7.02 3.90 4.17
N GLU A 122 7.83 2.96 3.70
CA GLU A 122 9.29 3.03 3.68
C GLU A 122 9.73 3.39 2.26
N ASP A 123 10.20 4.62 2.08
CA ASP A 123 10.80 5.05 0.82
C ASP A 123 12.22 4.47 0.67
N ARG A 124 12.77 4.63 -0.53
CA ARG A 124 14.11 4.12 -0.88
C ARG A 124 15.21 4.68 0.01
N GLN A 125 15.08 5.93 0.45
CA GLN A 125 16.08 6.58 1.27
C GLN A 125 16.06 6.03 2.71
N ALA A 126 14.87 5.81 3.26
CA ALA A 126 14.68 5.16 4.56
C ALA A 126 15.18 3.70 4.52
N ALA A 127 14.84 2.96 3.46
CA ALA A 127 15.35 1.61 3.23
C ALA A 127 16.89 1.59 3.19
N TYR A 128 17.52 2.56 2.52
CA TYR A 128 18.98 2.69 2.47
C TYR A 128 19.60 2.97 3.83
N GLN A 129 19.05 3.89 4.63
CA GLN A 129 19.55 4.19 5.96
C GLN A 129 19.50 2.95 6.88
N LYS A 130 18.43 2.17 6.78
CA LYS A 130 18.32 0.89 7.48
C LYS A 130 19.34 -0.11 6.97
N PHE A 131 19.50 -0.25 5.65
CA PHE A 131 20.50 -1.12 5.04
C PHE A 131 21.92 -0.80 5.53
N VAL A 132 22.33 0.47 5.55
CA VAL A 132 23.63 0.92 6.08
C VAL A 132 23.81 0.51 7.54
N THR A 133 22.75 0.60 8.35
CA THR A 133 22.78 0.24 9.76
C THR A 133 22.94 -1.26 9.95
N LEU A 134 22.18 -2.06 9.19
CA LEU A 134 22.21 -3.53 9.28
C LEU A 134 23.53 -4.13 8.79
N TRP A 135 24.14 -3.49 7.79
CA TRP A 135 25.40 -3.94 7.17
C TRP A 135 26.59 -3.05 7.56
N ALA A 136 26.54 -2.43 8.73
CA ALA A 136 27.61 -1.55 9.22
C ALA A 136 28.97 -2.27 9.31
N ASP A 137 28.96 -3.57 9.59
CA ASP A 137 30.16 -4.42 9.65
C ASP A 137 30.67 -4.86 8.26
N SER A 138 29.97 -4.49 7.19
CA SER A 138 30.28 -4.84 5.79
C SER A 138 30.33 -3.59 4.90
N PRO A 139 31.32 -2.70 5.09
CA PRO A 139 31.40 -1.42 4.37
C PRO A 139 31.51 -1.58 2.85
N ASP A 140 32.16 -2.65 2.36
CA ASP A 140 32.25 -2.93 0.92
C ASP A 140 30.87 -3.19 0.31
N LEU A 141 29.99 -3.88 1.03
CA LEU A 141 28.60 -4.11 0.61
C LEU A 141 27.82 -2.80 0.61
N VAL A 142 27.92 -2.01 1.67
CA VAL A 142 27.28 -0.70 1.78
C VAL A 142 27.67 0.24 0.63
N ASN A 143 28.94 0.24 0.25
CA ASN A 143 29.45 1.08 -0.84
C ASN A 143 29.03 0.60 -2.24
N SER A 144 28.53 -0.64 -2.36
CA SER A 144 28.10 -1.23 -3.64
C SER A 144 26.61 -1.07 -3.94
N VAL A 145 25.83 -0.63 -2.97
CA VAL A 145 24.37 -0.47 -3.07
C VAL A 145 24.03 1.01 -2.99
N THR A 146 23.18 1.48 -3.90
CA THR A 146 22.60 2.83 -3.85
C THR A 146 21.15 2.77 -3.41
N ALA A 147 20.61 3.90 -2.92
CA ALA A 147 19.23 3.96 -2.47
C ALA A 147 18.24 3.57 -3.58
N GLU A 148 18.51 3.96 -4.83
CA GLU A 148 17.65 3.69 -5.98
C GLU A 148 17.50 2.19 -6.29
N GLN A 149 18.47 1.38 -5.86
CA GLN A 149 18.44 -0.08 -6.04
C GLN A 149 17.58 -0.79 -4.99
N LEU A 150 17.21 -0.11 -3.91
CA LEU A 150 16.35 -0.66 -2.88
C LEU A 150 14.88 -0.44 -3.23
N PRO A 151 14.03 -1.47 -3.07
CA PRO A 151 12.61 -1.33 -3.30
C PRO A 151 11.97 -0.44 -2.23
N GLU A 152 10.93 0.30 -2.64
CA GLU A 152 10.01 0.91 -1.70
C GLU A 152 9.12 -0.18 -1.09
N ALA A 153 8.67 0.00 0.15
CA ALA A 153 7.81 -0.98 0.78
C ALA A 153 6.76 -0.34 1.69
N PHE A 154 5.59 -0.97 1.80
CA PHE A 154 4.73 -0.76 2.95
C PHE A 154 5.07 -1.77 4.03
N ARG A 155 5.38 -1.26 5.21
CA ARG A 155 5.66 -2.04 6.42
C ARG A 155 4.37 -2.06 7.24
N ALA A 156 3.83 -3.24 7.49
CA ALA A 156 2.54 -3.40 8.13
C ALA A 156 2.62 -4.39 9.29
N ARG A 157 1.88 -4.12 10.37
CA ARG A 157 1.73 -5.02 11.52
C ARG A 157 0.28 -5.49 11.59
N LEU A 158 0.09 -6.80 11.62
CA LEU A 158 -1.22 -7.43 11.70
C LEU A 158 -1.76 -7.44 13.13
N THR A 159 -3.08 -7.39 13.27
CA THR A 159 -3.80 -7.52 14.55
C THR A 159 -3.58 -8.87 15.19
N ASP A 160 -3.52 -9.92 14.37
CA ASP A 160 -3.31 -11.30 14.81
C ASP A 160 -2.59 -12.09 13.70
N ARG A 161 -1.81 -13.10 14.08
CA ARG A 161 -1.08 -13.96 13.12
C ARG A 161 -2.01 -14.76 12.21
N SER A 162 -3.23 -15.04 12.64
CA SER A 162 -4.25 -15.72 11.83
C SER A 162 -4.75 -14.89 10.64
N GLU A 163 -4.57 -13.57 10.67
CA GLU A 163 -4.93 -12.69 9.55
C GLU A 163 -3.97 -12.81 8.36
N TRP A 164 -2.77 -13.34 8.56
CA TRP A 164 -1.69 -13.38 7.56
C TRP A 164 -2.13 -13.94 6.21
N ALA A 165 -2.77 -15.12 6.20
CA ALA A 165 -3.17 -15.76 4.95
C ALA A 165 -4.19 -14.93 4.16
N GLY A 166 -5.16 -14.32 4.86
CA GLY A 166 -6.18 -13.47 4.26
C GLY A 166 -5.62 -12.12 3.81
N PHE A 167 -4.65 -11.58 4.56
CA PHE A 167 -3.92 -10.37 4.21
C PHE A 167 -3.09 -10.57 2.94
N ARG A 168 -2.23 -11.60 2.89
CA ARG A 168 -1.38 -11.88 1.74
C ARG A 168 -2.19 -12.09 0.46
N ALA A 169 -3.20 -12.95 0.50
CA ALA A 169 -4.06 -13.24 -0.65
C ALA A 169 -4.76 -11.98 -1.21
N ARG A 170 -4.99 -10.97 -0.37
CA ARG A 170 -5.66 -9.72 -0.77
C ARG A 170 -4.72 -8.78 -1.51
N TYR A 171 -3.43 -8.77 -1.17
CA TYR A 171 -2.47 -7.77 -1.66
C TYR A 171 -1.43 -8.33 -2.62
N GLU A 172 -1.18 -9.64 -2.65
CA GLU A 172 -0.10 -10.24 -3.44
C GLU A 172 -0.23 -10.00 -4.95
N ASN A 173 -1.45 -9.76 -5.44
CA ASN A 173 -1.73 -9.46 -6.86
C ASN A 173 -2.19 -8.01 -7.06
N ALA A 174 -2.00 -7.13 -6.07
CA ALA A 174 -2.40 -5.73 -6.20
C ALA A 174 -1.47 -5.00 -7.18
N PRO A 175 -1.98 -4.08 -8.01
CA PRO A 175 -1.15 -3.33 -8.97
C PRO A 175 0.01 -2.58 -8.28
N GLY A 176 1.23 -2.77 -8.77
CA GLY A 176 2.45 -2.16 -8.24
C GLY A 176 3.07 -2.89 -7.05
N VAL A 177 2.53 -4.05 -6.64
CA VAL A 177 3.14 -4.94 -5.64
C VAL A 177 4.03 -5.96 -6.36
N ASP A 178 5.26 -6.10 -5.89
CA ASP A 178 6.24 -7.06 -6.40
C ASP A 178 6.26 -8.33 -5.54
N GLU A 179 6.42 -8.15 -4.21
CA GLU A 179 6.54 -9.26 -3.28
C GLU A 179 5.93 -8.91 -1.92
N ILE A 180 5.38 -9.91 -1.23
CA ILE A 180 4.97 -9.80 0.17
C ILE A 180 5.75 -10.81 1.00
N ILE A 181 6.54 -10.31 1.94
CA ILE A 181 7.30 -11.12 2.88
C ILE A 181 6.68 -11.00 4.27
N GLY A 182 6.42 -12.15 4.89
CA GLY A 182 5.97 -12.25 6.27
C GLY A 182 7.15 -12.40 7.23
N ALA A 183 7.02 -11.83 8.42
CA ALA A 183 7.96 -12.05 9.51
C ALA A 183 7.22 -12.20 10.84
N VAL A 184 7.83 -12.97 11.74
CA VAL A 184 7.44 -13.04 13.14
C VAL A 184 8.49 -12.31 13.95
N CYS A 185 8.08 -11.20 14.56
CA CYS A 185 8.98 -10.40 15.38
C CYS A 185 8.78 -10.73 16.86
N PRO A 186 9.84 -10.85 17.66
CA PRO A 186 9.68 -10.89 19.11
C PRO A 186 8.95 -9.61 19.53
N GLU A 187 7.88 -9.75 20.31
CA GLU A 187 7.15 -8.59 20.82
C GLU A 187 8.13 -7.72 21.62
N GLY A 188 8.42 -6.52 21.12
CA GLY A 188 9.20 -5.53 21.85
C GLY A 188 8.37 -5.00 23.02
N ASP A 189 8.85 -5.25 24.23
CA ASP A 189 8.30 -4.73 25.50
C ASP A 189 8.25 -3.19 25.53
#